data_AF-A0A359GTV9-F1
#
_entry.id   AF-A0A359GTV9-F1
#
_cell.length_a   1.000
_cell.length_b   1.000
_cell.length_c   1.000
_cell.angle_alpha   90.00
_cell.angle_beta   90.00
_cell.angle_gamma   90.00
#
_symmetry.space_group_name_H-M   'P 1'
#
loop_
_entity.id
_entity.type
_entity.pdbx_description
1 polymer ?
#
loop_
_entity_poly.entity_id
_entity_poly.type
_entity_poly.pdbx_seq_one_letter_code
_entity_poly.pdbx_strand_id
1 'polypeptide(L)' 'SQAYYILLDVTTRPPTMIGSGYYEDTFVRTPLGWRIKHRKLFIDGDGNANR' A
#
# COMPACT_ATOMS: atom_id res chain seq x y z
N SER A 1 2.62 11.61 -5.87
CA SER A 1 3.69 10.59 -5.82
C SER A 1 3.04 9.23 -5.65
N GLN A 2 3.60 8.16 -6.21
CA GLN A 2 3.11 6.80 -6.04
C GLN A 2 4.10 5.95 -5.23
N ALA A 3 3.59 5.19 -4.28
CA ALA A 3 4.36 4.22 -3.49
C ALA A 3 3.63 2.88 -3.44
N TYR A 4 4.29 1.81 -3.86
CA TYR A 4 3.71 0.47 -3.98
C TYR A 4 3.97 -0.37 -2.72
N TYR A 5 3.06 -1.28 -2.41
CA TYR A 5 3.22 -2.22 -1.31
C TYR A 5 2.75 -3.63 -1.69
N ILE A 6 3.31 -4.62 -0.99
CA ILE A 6 2.81 -5.99 -0.92
C ILE A 6 2.61 -6.35 0.56
N LEU A 7 1.56 -7.11 0.85
CA LEU A 7 1.31 -7.71 2.16
C LEU A 7 1.56 -9.20 2.04
N LEU A 8 2.45 -9.70 2.90
CA LEU A 8 2.78 -11.12 2.98
C LEU A 8 2.24 -11.68 4.29
N ASP A 9 1.51 -12.79 4.19
CA ASP A 9 1.30 -13.67 5.33
C ASP A 9 2.58 -14.48 5.55
N VAL A 10 3.22 -14.23 6.69
CA VAL A 10 4.48 -14.86 7.11
C VAL A 10 4.25 -16.06 8.05
N THR A 11 2.99 -16.41 8.31
CA THR A 11 2.62 -17.61 9.08
C THR A 11 2.63 -18.86 8.21
N THR A 12 2.50 -18.73 6.89
CA THR A 12 2.64 -19.79 5.90
C THR A 12 4.10 -20.00 5.47
N ARG A 13 4.42 -21.22 5.01
CA ARG A 13 5.77 -21.58 4.52
C ARG A 13 5.64 -22.31 3.16
N PRO A 14 5.99 -21.67 2.02
CA PRO A 14 6.55 -20.32 1.90
C PRO A 14 5.52 -19.21 2.22
N PRO A 15 5.96 -17.98 2.59
CA PRO A 15 5.06 -16.84 2.77
C PRO A 15 4.19 -16.60 1.55
N THR A 16 2.91 -16.30 1.77
CA THR A 16 1.93 -16.08 0.70
C THR A 16 1.53 -14.62 0.63
N MET A 17 1.44 -14.07 -0.58
CA MET A 17 0.92 -12.71 -0.78
C MET A 17 -0.58 -12.70 -0.48
N ILE A 18 -0.99 -11.82 0.43
CA ILE A 18 -2.39 -11.63 0.85
C ILE A 18 -2.97 -10.30 0.38
N GLY A 19 -2.16 -9.44 -0.23
CA GLY A 19 -2.62 -8.20 -0.85
C GLY A 19 -1.48 -7.41 -1.48
N SER A 20 -1.85 -6.49 -2.36
CA SER A 20 -0.94 -5.51 -2.95
C SER A 20 -1.70 -4.24 -3.29
N GLY A 21 -0.96 -3.20 -3.66
CA GLY A 21 -1.53 -1.98 -4.18
C GLY A 21 -0.56 -0.82 -4.12
N TYR A 22 -1.10 0.39 -4.12
CA TYR A 22 -0.30 1.60 -4.04
C TYR A 22 -1.03 2.76 -3.35
N TYR A 23 -0.23 3.67 -2.82
CA TYR A 23 -0.69 4.96 -2.32
C TYR A 23 -0.46 6.03 -3.38
N GLU A 24 -1.45 6.87 -3.60
CA GLU A 24 -1.27 8.18 -4.21
C GLU A 24 -1.24 9.25 -3.14
N ASP A 25 -0.04 9.79 -2.92
CA ASP A 25 0.21 10.82 -1.93
C ASP A 25 0.45 12.18 -2.58
N THR A 26 -0.17 13.21 -1.99
CA THR A 26 0.25 14.60 -2.15
C THR A 26 0.93 15.07 -0.87
N PHE A 27 2.03 15.78 -1.01
CA PHE A 27 2.81 16.28 0.13
C PHE A 27 2.67 17.79 0.24
N VAL A 28 2.80 18.31 1.46
CA VAL A 28 2.91 19.74 1.74
C VAL A 28 4.13 19.99 2.60
N ARG A 29 4.89 21.04 2.26
CA ARG A 29 6.03 21.47 3.06
C ARG A 29 5.51 22.31 4.23
N THR A 30 5.84 21.89 5.44
CA THR A 30 5.56 22.62 6.68
C THR A 30 6.87 23.14 7.28
N PRO A 31 6.84 24.05 8.27
CA PRO A 31 8.04 24.44 9.01
C PRO A 31 8.79 23.26 9.66
N LEU A 32 8.08 22.16 9.96
CA LEU A 32 8.63 20.94 10.53
C LEU A 32 9.00 19.88 9.47
N GLY A 33 9.05 20.27 8.19
CA GLY A 33 9.39 19.39 7.07
C GLY A 33 8.19 18.91 6.25
N TRP A 34 8.42 17.94 5.38
CA TRP A 34 7.40 17.37 4.51
C TRP A 34 6.38 16.55 5.30
N ARG A 35 5.10 16.77 5.03
CA ARG A 35 3.98 15.99 5.57
C ARG A 35 3.10 15.51 4.43
N ILE A 36 2.43 14.37 4.63
CA ILE A 36 1.38 13.92 3.72
C ILE A 36 0.18 14.84 3.91
N LYS A 37 -0.28 15.48 2.83
CA LYS A 37 -1.49 16.32 2.81
C LYS A 37 -2.73 15.49 2.53
N HIS A 38 -2.64 14.58 1.56
CA HIS A 38 -3.70 13.65 1.21
C HIS A 38 -3.09 12.32 0.78
N ARG A 39 -3.74 11.23 1.17
CA ARG A 39 -3.42 9.86 0.77
C ARG A 39 -4.67 9.20 0.22
N LYS A 40 -4.58 8.67 -1.00
CA LYS A 40 -5.57 7.76 -1.55
C LYS A 40 -4.95 6.37 -1.64
N LEU A 41 -5.64 5.38 -1.06
CA LEU A 41 -5.23 3.98 -1.10
C LEU A 41 -5.92 3.30 -2.27
N PHE A 42 -5.13 2.63 -3.11
CA PHE A 42 -5.57 1.71 -4.12
C PHE A 42 -5.15 0.31 -3.70
N ILE A 43 -6.11 -0.61 -3.66
CA ILE A 43 -5.90 -2.01 -3.33
C ILE A 43 -6.10 -2.76 -4.63
N ASP A 44 -5.09 -3.53 -5.02
CA ASP A 44 -5.28 -4.49 -6.12
C ASP A 44 -6.23 -5.57 -5.59
N GLY A 45 -7.23 -5.93 -6.40
CA GLY A 45 -8.16 -7.00 -6.04
C GLY A 45 -7.40 -8.22 -5.52
N ASP A 46 -7.97 -8.88 -4.51
CA ASP A 46 -7.41 -10.11 -3.99
C ASP A 46 -7.11 -11.03 -5.19
N GLY A 47 -5.86 -11.50 -5.28
CA GLY A 47 -5.44 -12.42 -6.35
C GLY A 47 -6.19 -13.77 -6.35
N ASN A 48 -7.34 -13.84 -5.69
CA ASN A 48 -8.32 -14.91 -5.64
C ASN A 48 -9.74 -14.34 -5.84
N ALA A 49 -10.08 -13.91 -7.05
CA ALA A 49 -11.47 -13.65 -7.44
C ALA A 49 -12.39 -14.91 -7.46
N ASN A 50 -12.06 -15.95 -6.67
CA ASN A 50 -12.75 -17.23 -6.56
C ASN A 50 -12.50 -17.88 -5.19
N ARG A 51 -13.00 -17.28 -4.11
CA ARG A 51 -13.38 -18.01 -2.89
C ARG A 51 -14.73 -17.55 -2.40
#